data_AF-A0A829R5T4-F1
#
_entry.id   AF-A0A829R5T4-F1
#
_cell.length_a   1.000
_cell.length_b   1.000
_cell.length_c   1.000
_cell.angle_alpha   90.00
_cell.angle_beta   90.00
_cell.angle_gamma   90.00
#
_symmetry.space_group_name_H-M   'P 1'
#
loop_
_entity.id
_entity.type
_entity.pdbx_description
1 polymer ?
#
loop_
_entity_poly.entity_id
_entity_poly.type
_entity_poly.pdbx_seq_one_letter_code
_entity_poly.pdbx_strand_id
1 'polypeptide(L)'
;MVRNGKIILHKSYGYADREQKKANTNQTVYYIGSAQKAFIATSIMQLQEKHQLTIDDPIATYFPDFPNGKNIKIRNLLTHTSGIVGHTEGQNAITPKALVKDIEKQGILSQPGTWHYLDSNYTVLAYLVEKLSKQSLESYLKAHVFKPAGIRDAGFYKDFAKNKHASTGYYLKQDGTYMTPSLPDLSQLFGVGNMYMRPYDMYLFDKALSTKKLINADSYKEMFTKGSSSGYGFGFYVDPGSYNNHGVLNGWNVSNSFSHTGKTFVVLFSNIQNNIASFGQVNNHVYELLNASKFQ
;
A
#
# COMPACT_ATOMS: atom_id res chain seq x y z
N MET A 1 -6.46 13.04 11.08
CA MET A 1 -5.54 12.99 12.24
C MET A 1 -6.30 12.53 13.46
N VAL A 2 -5.72 11.62 14.22
CA VAL A 2 -6.26 11.06 15.45
C VAL A 2 -5.20 11.16 16.53
N ARG A 3 -5.61 11.53 17.75
CA ARG A 3 -4.74 11.62 18.93
C ARG A 3 -5.49 11.02 20.11
N ASN A 4 -4.84 10.14 20.87
CA ASN A 4 -5.44 9.45 22.01
C ASN A 4 -6.78 8.76 21.67
N GLY A 5 -6.87 8.18 20.46
CA GLY A 5 -8.08 7.52 19.95
C GLY A 5 -9.22 8.45 19.52
N LYS A 6 -9.05 9.77 19.61
CA LYS A 6 -10.04 10.77 19.19
C LYS A 6 -9.64 11.43 17.88
N ILE A 7 -10.59 11.55 16.95
CA ILE A 7 -10.40 12.32 15.71
C ILE A 7 -10.34 13.80 16.09
N ILE A 8 -9.19 14.42 15.86
CA ILE A 8 -8.97 15.85 16.14
C ILE A 8 -9.01 16.70 14.87
N LEU A 9 -8.79 16.09 13.70
CA LEU A 9 -8.90 16.76 12.42
C LEU A 9 -9.33 15.76 11.33
N HIS A 10 -10.44 16.08 10.67
CA HIS A 10 -10.95 15.40 9.48
C HIS A 10 -11.44 16.46 8.50
N LYS A 11 -10.53 16.90 7.61
CA LYS A 11 -10.73 18.08 6.77
C LYS A 11 -10.09 17.88 5.41
N SER A 12 -10.76 18.42 4.39
CA SER A 12 -10.31 18.43 3.00
C SER A 12 -10.06 19.86 2.53
N TYR A 13 -9.17 20.02 1.56
CA TYR A 13 -8.73 21.32 1.05
C TYR A 13 -8.59 21.28 -0.48
N GLY A 14 -8.80 22.43 -1.12
CA GLY A 14 -8.63 22.58 -2.56
C GLY A 14 -9.66 21.81 -3.39
N TYR A 15 -9.26 21.40 -4.60
CA TYR A 15 -10.14 20.81 -5.60
C TYR A 15 -9.82 19.33 -5.84
N ALA A 16 -10.85 18.49 -5.86
CA ALA A 16 -10.80 17.14 -6.38
C ALA A 16 -10.64 17.15 -7.91
N ASP A 17 -11.26 18.12 -8.58
CA ASP A 17 -11.07 18.39 -10.00
C ASP A 17 -10.96 19.91 -10.20
N ARG A 18 -9.81 20.38 -10.67
CA ARG A 18 -9.50 21.79 -10.85
C ARG A 18 -10.21 22.39 -12.05
N GLU A 19 -10.38 21.63 -13.13
CA GLU A 19 -11.02 22.10 -14.36
C GLU A 19 -12.52 22.30 -14.12
N GLN A 20 -13.15 21.35 -13.42
CA GLN A 20 -14.56 21.40 -13.07
C GLN A 20 -14.85 22.18 -11.77
N LYS A 21 -13.82 22.74 -11.12
CA LYS A 21 -13.91 23.42 -9.80
C LYS A 21 -14.62 22.57 -8.73
N LYS A 22 -14.51 21.25 -8.83
CA LYS A 22 -15.10 20.31 -7.86
C LYS A 22 -14.23 20.30 -6.60
N ALA A 23 -14.78 20.71 -5.47
CA ALA A 23 -14.04 20.74 -4.20
C ALA A 23 -13.63 19.34 -3.74
N ASN A 24 -12.49 19.24 -3.07
CA ASN A 24 -12.17 18.06 -2.27
C ASN A 24 -13.09 18.00 -1.04
N THR A 25 -13.66 16.83 -0.77
CA THR A 25 -14.49 16.59 0.41
C THR A 25 -13.97 15.39 1.20
N ASN A 26 -14.57 15.10 2.35
CA ASN A 26 -14.25 13.90 3.13
C ASN A 26 -14.68 12.59 2.41
N GLN A 27 -15.40 12.70 1.29
CA GLN A 27 -15.81 11.59 0.44
C GLN A 27 -14.86 11.36 -0.73
N THR A 28 -13.98 12.31 -1.05
CA THR A 28 -13.07 12.18 -2.20
C THR A 28 -12.20 10.94 -2.08
N VAL A 29 -12.11 10.18 -3.17
CA VAL A 29 -11.23 9.01 -3.28
C VAL A 29 -9.99 9.34 -4.12
N TYR A 30 -8.89 8.70 -3.77
CA TYR A 30 -7.58 8.90 -4.38
C TYR A 30 -6.96 7.53 -4.67
N TYR A 31 -6.20 7.41 -5.76
CA TYR A 31 -5.30 6.28 -5.90
C TYR A 31 -4.29 6.29 -4.76
N ILE A 32 -4.02 5.12 -4.18
CA ILE A 32 -3.15 4.99 -3.01
C ILE A 32 -1.75 4.48 -3.33
N GLY A 33 -1.46 4.14 -4.60
CA GLY A 33 -0.16 3.63 -5.02
C GLY A 33 0.38 2.53 -4.09
N SER A 34 1.67 2.61 -3.78
CA SER A 34 2.39 1.64 -2.94
C SER A 34 1.81 1.39 -1.54
N ALA A 35 0.93 2.25 -1.01
CA ALA A 35 0.23 1.95 0.24
C ALA A 35 -0.66 0.70 0.14
N GLN A 36 -1.02 0.27 -1.08
CA GLN A 36 -1.71 -1.00 -1.35
C GLN A 36 -0.94 -2.22 -0.80
N LYS A 37 0.39 -2.17 -0.74
CA LYS A 37 1.24 -3.29 -0.27
C LYS A 37 0.90 -3.73 1.15
N ALA A 38 0.48 -2.81 2.01
CA ALA A 38 0.01 -3.12 3.36
C ALA A 38 -1.21 -4.06 3.37
N PHE A 39 -2.13 -3.91 2.42
CA PHE A 39 -3.31 -4.77 2.28
C PHE A 39 -2.93 -6.17 1.79
N ILE A 40 -1.94 -6.26 0.90
CA ILE A 40 -1.40 -7.53 0.43
C ILE A 40 -0.65 -8.26 1.55
N ALA A 41 0.22 -7.56 2.28
CA ALA A 41 0.91 -8.10 3.45
C ALA A 41 -0.07 -8.66 4.49
N THR A 42 -1.12 -7.89 4.81
CA THR A 42 -2.21 -8.34 5.71
C THR A 42 -2.86 -9.63 5.20
N SER A 43 -3.10 -9.72 3.89
CA SER A 43 -3.71 -10.90 3.27
C SER A 43 -2.81 -12.14 3.35
N ILE A 44 -1.49 -11.97 3.16
CA ILE A 44 -0.51 -13.06 3.34
C ILE A 44 -0.49 -13.55 4.79
N MET A 45 -0.51 -12.64 5.76
CA MET A 45 -0.58 -13.00 7.18
C MET A 45 -1.88 -13.75 7.51
N GLN A 46 -3.02 -13.31 6.97
CA GLN A 46 -4.30 -14.03 7.14
C GLN A 46 -4.27 -15.45 6.54
N LEU A 47 -3.56 -15.67 5.44
CA LEU A 47 -3.37 -17.00 4.86
C LEU A 47 -2.43 -17.85 5.70
N GLN A 48 -1.41 -17.25 6.31
CA GLN A 48 -0.54 -17.92 7.28
C GLN A 48 -1.33 -18.38 8.52
N GLU A 49 -2.19 -17.53 9.06
CA GLU A 49 -3.05 -17.86 10.21
C GLU A 49 -4.03 -19.00 9.90
N LYS A 50 -4.35 -19.21 8.62
CA LYS A 50 -5.16 -20.34 8.14
C LYS A 50 -4.32 -21.56 7.76
N HIS A 51 -3.02 -21.56 8.08
CA HIS A 51 -2.05 -22.60 7.74
C HIS A 51 -1.96 -22.93 6.24
N GLN A 52 -2.31 -21.97 5.37
CA GLN A 52 -2.21 -22.16 3.92
C GLN A 52 -0.80 -21.88 3.39
N LEU A 53 0.01 -21.16 4.18
CA LEU A 53 1.41 -20.90 3.95
C LEU A 53 2.13 -20.63 5.27
N THR A 54 3.44 -20.69 5.28
CA THR A 54 4.29 -19.94 6.22
C THR A 54 5.14 -18.95 5.44
N ILE A 55 5.39 -17.77 6.01
CA ILE A 55 6.27 -16.78 5.38
C ILE A 55 7.70 -17.28 5.17
N ASP A 56 8.09 -18.37 5.84
CA ASP A 56 9.38 -19.02 5.66
C ASP A 56 9.41 -20.08 4.55
N ASP A 57 8.27 -20.37 3.93
CA ASP A 57 8.21 -21.29 2.80
C ASP A 57 9.02 -20.73 1.61
N PRO A 58 9.79 -21.60 0.92
CA PRO A 58 10.32 -21.28 -0.40
C PRO A 58 9.19 -20.92 -1.35
N ILE A 59 9.37 -19.87 -2.15
CA ILE A 59 8.36 -19.46 -3.13
C ILE A 59 8.11 -20.54 -4.20
N ALA A 60 9.10 -21.42 -4.44
CA ALA A 60 8.97 -22.58 -5.32
C ALA A 60 7.89 -23.58 -4.89
N THR A 61 7.51 -23.60 -3.61
CA THR A 61 6.37 -24.41 -3.12
C THR A 61 5.08 -24.03 -3.85
N TYR A 62 4.93 -22.75 -4.20
CA TYR A 62 3.73 -22.20 -4.84
C TYR A 62 3.93 -21.89 -6.32
N PHE A 63 5.16 -21.61 -6.72
CA PHE A 63 5.55 -21.27 -8.09
C PHE A 63 6.79 -22.10 -8.48
N PRO A 64 6.64 -23.37 -8.92
CA PRO A 64 7.77 -24.28 -9.13
C PRO A 64 8.84 -23.77 -10.11
N ASP A 65 8.44 -22.95 -11.08
CA ASP A 65 9.32 -22.38 -12.10
C ASP A 65 9.94 -21.03 -11.67
N PHE A 66 9.68 -20.58 -10.44
CA PHE A 66 10.15 -19.27 -9.98
C PHE A 66 11.68 -19.24 -9.88
N PRO A 67 12.35 -18.22 -10.45
CA PRO A 67 13.80 -18.18 -10.51
C PRO A 67 14.40 -18.14 -9.11
N ASN A 68 15.36 -19.03 -8.84
CA ASN A 68 15.95 -19.22 -7.51
C ASN A 68 14.91 -19.52 -6.40
N GLY A 69 13.74 -20.04 -6.77
CA GLY A 69 12.57 -20.12 -5.88
C GLY A 69 12.71 -21.06 -4.69
N LYS A 70 13.68 -21.98 -4.71
CA LYS A 70 14.03 -22.82 -3.55
C LYS A 70 14.71 -22.05 -2.43
N ASN A 71 15.38 -20.94 -2.77
CA ASN A 71 16.13 -20.11 -1.83
C ASN A 71 15.38 -18.82 -1.46
N ILE A 72 14.56 -18.29 -2.37
CA ILE A 72 13.72 -17.12 -2.10
C ILE A 72 12.51 -17.58 -1.27
N LYS A 73 12.38 -17.06 -0.07
CA LYS A 73 11.20 -17.29 0.79
C LYS A 73 10.13 -16.23 0.56
N ILE A 74 8.88 -16.52 0.94
CA ILE A 74 7.79 -15.52 0.96
C ILE A 74 8.20 -14.26 1.75
N ARG A 75 8.87 -14.43 2.90
CA ARG A 75 9.40 -13.31 3.69
C ARG A 75 10.34 -12.40 2.90
N ASN A 76 11.12 -12.94 1.96
CA ASN A 76 12.02 -12.12 1.15
C ASN A 76 11.25 -11.21 0.19
N LEU A 77 10.12 -11.66 -0.33
CA LEU A 77 9.23 -10.81 -1.13
C LEU A 77 8.59 -9.73 -0.25
N LEU A 78 8.08 -10.10 0.92
CA LEU A 78 7.44 -9.16 1.85
C LEU A 78 8.38 -8.04 2.29
N THR A 79 9.67 -8.35 2.47
CA THR A 79 10.69 -7.41 2.96
C THR A 79 11.52 -6.76 1.87
N HIS A 80 11.21 -6.98 0.59
CA HIS A 80 12.01 -6.49 -0.53
C HIS A 80 13.48 -6.94 -0.48
N THR A 81 13.72 -8.21 -0.15
CA THR A 81 15.06 -8.82 -0.07
C THR A 81 15.19 -10.05 -0.97
N SER A 82 14.37 -10.17 -2.02
CA SER A 82 14.31 -11.35 -2.88
C SER A 82 15.43 -11.44 -3.91
N GLY A 83 15.98 -10.30 -4.32
CA GLY A 83 16.99 -10.22 -5.38
C GLY A 83 16.44 -10.43 -6.80
N ILE A 84 15.11 -10.48 -7.02
CA ILE A 84 14.51 -10.63 -8.36
C ILE A 84 14.71 -9.37 -9.22
N VAL A 85 14.71 -9.55 -10.54
CA VAL A 85 14.77 -8.42 -11.50
C VAL A 85 13.43 -7.68 -11.57
N GLY A 86 12.31 -8.42 -11.58
CA GLY A 86 10.97 -7.84 -11.66
C GLY A 86 10.52 -7.50 -13.08
N HIS A 87 9.36 -6.88 -13.20
CA HIS A 87 8.71 -6.50 -14.46
C HIS A 87 8.95 -5.02 -14.79
N THR A 88 9.20 -4.73 -16.06
CA THR A 88 9.22 -3.35 -16.58
C THR A 88 7.84 -2.97 -17.08
N GLU A 89 7.19 -2.01 -16.40
CA GLU A 89 5.84 -1.57 -16.73
C GLU A 89 5.70 -1.11 -18.19
N GLY A 90 4.67 -1.65 -18.87
CA GLY A 90 4.31 -1.28 -20.23
C GLY A 90 2.99 -0.51 -20.31
N GLN A 91 2.55 -0.23 -21.55
CA GLN A 91 1.27 0.44 -21.82
C GLN A 91 0.12 -0.53 -22.14
N ASN A 92 0.45 -1.80 -22.39
CA ASN A 92 -0.55 -2.80 -22.77
C ASN A 92 -1.17 -3.45 -21.53
N ALA A 93 -2.47 -3.76 -21.62
CA ALA A 93 -3.15 -4.52 -20.59
C ALA A 93 -2.50 -5.89 -20.37
N ILE A 94 -2.40 -6.31 -19.11
CA ILE A 94 -1.82 -7.60 -18.72
C ILE A 94 -2.66 -8.26 -17.63
N THR A 95 -2.80 -9.59 -17.69
CA THR A 95 -3.48 -10.33 -16.62
C THR A 95 -2.53 -10.59 -15.45
N PRO A 96 -3.02 -10.73 -14.20
CA PRO A 96 -2.16 -11.07 -13.06
C PRO A 96 -1.27 -12.29 -13.28
N LYS A 97 -1.81 -13.34 -13.90
CA LYS A 97 -1.08 -14.56 -14.25
C LYS A 97 0.05 -14.28 -15.27
N ALA A 98 -0.25 -13.53 -16.32
CA ALA A 98 0.75 -13.19 -17.34
C ALA A 98 1.85 -12.28 -16.76
N LEU A 99 1.49 -11.35 -15.88
CA LEU A 99 2.43 -10.46 -15.21
C LEU A 99 3.39 -11.24 -14.30
N VAL A 100 2.89 -12.19 -13.50
CA VAL A 100 3.77 -13.05 -12.68
C VAL A 100 4.64 -13.96 -13.56
N LYS A 101 4.10 -14.48 -14.67
CA LYS A 101 4.91 -15.27 -15.62
C LYS A 101 6.02 -14.45 -16.28
N ASP A 102 5.79 -13.16 -16.53
CA ASP A 102 6.85 -12.27 -16.98
C ASP A 102 7.92 -12.08 -15.89
N ILE A 103 7.51 -11.79 -14.65
CA ILE A 103 8.43 -11.66 -13.50
C ILE A 103 9.31 -12.92 -13.33
N GLU A 104 8.72 -14.11 -13.45
CA GLU A 104 9.45 -15.39 -13.40
C GLU A 104 10.53 -15.48 -14.49
N LYS A 105 10.22 -15.00 -15.71
CA LYS A 105 11.13 -15.06 -16.86
C LYS A 105 12.33 -14.12 -16.73
N GLN A 106 12.20 -13.00 -16.02
CA GLN A 106 13.27 -12.00 -15.90
C GLN A 106 14.42 -12.46 -14.99
N GLY A 107 14.21 -13.49 -14.16
CA GLY A 107 15.27 -14.09 -13.34
C GLY A 107 15.62 -13.29 -12.08
N ILE A 108 16.85 -13.48 -11.60
CA ILE A 108 17.39 -12.80 -10.42
C ILE A 108 18.59 -11.92 -10.77
N LEU A 109 18.73 -10.82 -10.04
CA LEU A 109 19.89 -9.93 -10.05
C LEU A 109 20.91 -10.32 -8.96
N SER A 110 20.43 -10.84 -7.83
CA SER A 110 21.26 -11.22 -6.68
C SER A 110 20.62 -12.32 -5.84
N GLN A 111 21.39 -12.91 -4.91
CA GLN A 111 20.85 -13.84 -3.92
C GLN A 111 19.95 -13.10 -2.91
N PRO A 112 18.94 -13.79 -2.32
CA PRO A 112 18.07 -13.17 -1.33
C PRO A 112 18.86 -12.73 -0.09
N GLY A 113 18.48 -11.59 0.49
CA GLY A 113 19.07 -11.02 1.70
C GLY A 113 19.40 -9.53 1.59
N THR A 114 19.72 -9.04 0.39
CA THR A 114 20.00 -7.62 0.16
C THR A 114 18.72 -6.86 -0.15
N TRP A 115 18.51 -5.73 0.52
CA TRP A 115 17.30 -4.93 0.33
C TRP A 115 17.32 -4.17 -1.00
N HIS A 116 16.22 -4.31 -1.75
CA HIS A 116 15.94 -3.62 -2.99
C HIS A 116 14.41 -3.50 -3.16
N TYR A 117 13.87 -2.29 -2.91
CA TYR A 117 12.45 -2.02 -3.07
C TYR A 117 12.02 -2.23 -4.51
N LEU A 118 11.05 -3.12 -4.72
CA LEU A 118 10.60 -3.50 -6.05
C LEU A 118 9.16 -4.01 -6.00
N ASP A 119 8.30 -3.41 -6.80
CA ASP A 119 6.86 -3.68 -6.85
C ASP A 119 6.54 -5.13 -7.19
N SER A 120 7.29 -5.73 -8.12
CA SER A 120 7.10 -7.12 -8.53
C SER A 120 7.12 -8.12 -7.37
N ASN A 121 7.80 -7.83 -6.25
CA ASN A 121 7.70 -8.65 -5.04
C ASN A 121 6.24 -8.80 -4.57
N TYR A 122 5.53 -7.68 -4.48
CA TYR A 122 4.16 -7.62 -3.99
C TYR A 122 3.13 -8.03 -5.04
N THR A 123 3.45 -7.89 -6.33
CA THR A 123 2.64 -8.48 -7.40
C THR A 123 2.62 -10.01 -7.31
N VAL A 124 3.77 -10.65 -7.05
CA VAL A 124 3.85 -12.10 -6.83
C VAL A 124 3.04 -12.49 -5.59
N LEU A 125 3.16 -11.75 -4.48
CA LEU A 125 2.38 -11.99 -3.26
C LEU A 125 0.87 -11.82 -3.48
N ALA A 126 0.46 -10.78 -4.22
CA ALA A 126 -0.94 -10.55 -4.54
C ALA A 126 -1.53 -11.70 -5.36
N TYR A 127 -0.76 -12.24 -6.32
CA TYR A 127 -1.20 -13.40 -7.09
C TYR A 127 -1.17 -14.70 -6.27
N LEU A 128 -0.25 -14.82 -5.30
CA LEU A 128 -0.25 -15.91 -4.32
C LEU A 128 -1.54 -15.92 -3.49
N VAL A 129 -2.04 -14.74 -3.09
CA VAL A 129 -3.34 -14.60 -2.41
C VAL A 129 -4.46 -15.16 -3.28
N GLU A 130 -4.52 -14.82 -4.57
CA GLU A 130 -5.53 -15.39 -5.48
C GLU A 130 -5.40 -16.91 -5.60
N LYS A 131 -4.17 -17.39 -5.77
CA LYS A 131 -3.88 -18.81 -5.98
C LYS A 131 -4.30 -19.68 -4.80
N LEU A 132 -4.06 -19.24 -3.58
CA LEU A 132 -4.38 -19.99 -2.36
C LEU A 132 -5.83 -19.83 -1.95
N SER A 133 -6.35 -18.60 -1.99
CA SER A 133 -7.73 -18.32 -1.56
C SER A 133 -8.81 -18.73 -2.57
N LYS A 134 -8.42 -19.00 -3.83
CA LYS A 134 -9.33 -19.24 -4.98
C LYS A 134 -10.31 -18.09 -5.23
N GLN A 135 -10.01 -16.89 -4.74
CA GLN A 135 -10.75 -15.67 -4.97
C GLN A 135 -9.91 -14.73 -5.84
N SER A 136 -10.56 -13.86 -6.61
CA SER A 136 -9.83 -12.70 -7.12
C SER A 136 -9.34 -11.84 -5.95
N LEU A 137 -8.25 -11.12 -6.14
CA LEU A 137 -7.66 -10.25 -5.12
C LEU A 137 -8.70 -9.23 -4.64
N GLU A 138 -9.49 -8.70 -5.57
CA GLU A 138 -10.55 -7.74 -5.27
C GLU A 138 -11.61 -8.34 -4.33
N SER A 139 -12.06 -9.56 -4.59
CA SER A 139 -13.03 -10.26 -3.76
C SER A 139 -12.44 -10.61 -2.39
N TYR A 140 -11.18 -11.05 -2.35
CA TYR A 140 -10.49 -11.36 -1.11
C TYR A 140 -10.38 -10.14 -0.21
N LEU A 141 -9.88 -9.01 -0.74
CA LEU A 141 -9.73 -7.78 0.02
C LEU A 141 -11.08 -7.24 0.50
N LYS A 142 -12.12 -7.27 -0.35
CA LYS A 142 -13.49 -6.87 0.06
C LYS A 142 -14.00 -7.72 1.23
N ALA A 143 -13.84 -9.03 1.17
CA ALA A 143 -14.40 -9.96 2.15
C ALA A 143 -13.60 -10.03 3.47
N HIS A 144 -12.27 -10.07 3.40
CA HIS A 144 -11.40 -10.39 4.53
C HIS A 144 -10.66 -9.17 5.10
N VAL A 145 -10.63 -8.04 4.40
CA VAL A 145 -9.97 -6.82 4.87
C VAL A 145 -10.95 -5.67 5.00
N PHE A 146 -11.65 -5.30 3.93
CA PHE A 146 -12.49 -4.11 3.92
C PHE A 146 -13.71 -4.26 4.84
N LYS A 147 -14.48 -5.33 4.64
CA LYS A 147 -15.68 -5.59 5.46
C LYS A 147 -15.34 -5.71 6.96
N PRO A 148 -14.32 -6.47 7.40
CA PRO A 148 -13.94 -6.52 8.82
C PRO A 148 -13.42 -5.18 9.36
N ALA A 149 -12.67 -4.41 8.57
CA ALA A 149 -12.20 -3.09 8.99
C ALA A 149 -13.31 -2.01 8.98
N GLY A 150 -14.45 -2.29 8.34
CA GLY A 150 -15.55 -1.33 8.15
C GLY A 150 -15.30 -0.32 7.04
N ILE A 151 -14.40 -0.64 6.10
CA ILE A 151 -14.08 0.17 4.92
C ILE A 151 -15.24 0.08 3.93
N ARG A 152 -15.68 1.23 3.41
CA ARG A 152 -16.85 1.32 2.52
C ARG A 152 -16.54 1.92 1.16
N ASP A 153 -15.59 2.83 1.10
CA ASP A 153 -15.31 3.63 -0.10
C ASP A 153 -13.87 3.36 -0.55
N ALA A 154 -13.62 2.11 -0.91
CA ALA A 154 -12.39 1.62 -1.51
C ALA A 154 -12.70 0.71 -2.70
N GLY A 155 -11.84 0.73 -3.71
CA GLY A 155 -12.03 -0.05 -4.92
C GLY A 155 -10.77 -0.14 -5.77
N PHE A 156 -10.95 -0.58 -7.01
CA PHE A 156 -9.86 -0.84 -7.96
C PHE A 156 -10.03 0.01 -9.21
N TYR A 157 -8.94 0.21 -9.93
CA TYR A 157 -8.82 1.16 -11.03
C TYR A 157 -9.96 1.13 -12.05
N LYS A 158 -10.52 -0.04 -12.38
CA LYS A 158 -11.63 -0.21 -13.33
C LYS A 158 -12.89 0.58 -12.94
N ASP A 159 -13.08 0.84 -11.66
CA ASP A 159 -14.25 1.53 -11.12
C ASP A 159 -13.95 2.99 -10.74
N PHE A 160 -12.69 3.44 -10.80
CA PHE A 160 -12.30 4.78 -10.33
C PHE A 160 -13.01 5.88 -11.12
N ALA A 161 -12.96 5.83 -12.45
CA ALA A 161 -13.59 6.84 -13.31
C ALA A 161 -15.13 6.90 -13.17
N LYS A 162 -15.76 5.82 -12.71
CA LYS A 162 -17.22 5.75 -12.46
C LYS A 162 -17.59 6.27 -11.07
N ASN A 163 -16.62 6.44 -10.18
CA ASN A 163 -16.86 6.91 -8.83
C ASN A 163 -17.13 8.42 -8.84
N LYS A 164 -18.33 8.84 -8.42
CA LYS A 164 -18.71 10.25 -8.34
C LYS A 164 -17.81 11.10 -7.43
N HIS A 165 -17.05 10.47 -6.54
CA HIS A 165 -16.08 11.12 -5.66
C HIS A 165 -14.62 10.95 -6.10
N ALA A 166 -14.38 10.44 -7.32
CA ALA A 166 -13.03 10.39 -7.88
C ALA A 166 -12.41 11.79 -7.95
N SER A 167 -11.13 11.84 -7.59
CA SER A 167 -10.24 12.97 -7.83
C SER A 167 -9.55 12.84 -9.19
N THR A 168 -9.17 13.97 -9.75
CA THR A 168 -8.25 14.09 -10.89
C THR A 168 -6.86 14.36 -10.33
N GLY A 169 -5.87 13.59 -10.76
CA GLY A 169 -4.47 13.73 -10.34
C GLY A 169 -3.76 14.81 -11.14
N TYR A 170 -2.87 15.56 -10.50
CA TYR A 170 -2.13 16.65 -11.13
C TYR A 170 -0.65 16.64 -10.78
N TYR A 171 0.20 17.12 -11.69
CA TYR A 171 1.53 17.65 -11.37
C TYR A 171 1.47 19.16 -11.22
N LEU A 172 2.19 19.68 -10.22
CA LEU A 172 2.56 21.09 -10.20
C LEU A 172 3.87 21.27 -10.99
N LYS A 173 3.81 22.03 -12.08
CA LYS A 173 4.99 22.41 -12.86
C LYS A 173 5.76 23.56 -12.18
N GLN A 174 7.00 23.76 -12.61
CA GLN A 174 7.86 24.85 -12.10
C GLN A 174 7.28 26.25 -12.36
N ASP A 175 6.51 26.41 -13.44
CA ASP A 175 5.80 27.65 -13.79
C ASP A 175 4.51 27.88 -12.97
N GLY A 176 4.20 26.99 -12.01
CA GLY A 176 3.03 27.07 -11.15
C GLY A 176 1.74 26.52 -11.78
N THR A 177 1.78 26.03 -13.02
CA THR A 177 0.62 25.44 -13.69
C THR A 177 0.39 23.98 -13.30
N TYR A 178 -0.85 23.53 -13.43
CA TYR A 178 -1.25 22.15 -13.17
C TYR A 178 -1.42 21.37 -14.47
N MET A 179 -0.98 20.11 -14.48
CA MET A 179 -1.13 19.22 -15.62
C MET A 179 -1.58 17.83 -15.16
N THR A 180 -2.57 17.27 -15.83
CA THR A 180 -2.98 15.87 -15.63
C THR A 180 -1.94 14.94 -16.23
N PRO A 181 -1.43 13.95 -15.47
CA PRO A 181 -0.42 13.03 -15.97
C PRO A 181 -1.00 11.93 -16.85
N SER A 182 -0.15 11.39 -17.72
CA SER A 182 -0.44 10.07 -18.31
C SER A 182 -0.23 8.98 -17.28
N LEU A 183 -1.14 8.02 -17.25
CA LEU A 183 -1.04 6.80 -16.44
C LEU A 183 -0.72 5.62 -17.35
N PRO A 184 0.08 4.64 -16.88
CA PRO A 184 0.16 3.36 -17.55
C PRO A 184 -1.21 2.65 -17.51
N ASP A 185 -1.35 1.56 -18.25
CA ASP A 185 -2.46 0.65 -18.00
C ASP A 185 -2.35 0.10 -16.57
N LEU A 186 -3.29 0.45 -15.70
CA LEU A 186 -3.22 0.14 -14.27
C LEU A 186 -3.39 -1.36 -13.95
N SER A 187 -3.63 -2.23 -14.94
CA SER A 187 -3.44 -3.67 -14.79
C SER A 187 -1.98 -4.06 -14.52
N GLN A 188 -1.02 -3.25 -14.99
CA GLN A 188 0.41 -3.40 -14.72
C GLN A 188 0.76 -3.24 -13.22
N LEU A 189 -0.09 -2.54 -12.47
CA LEU A 189 0.09 -2.25 -11.05
C LEU A 189 -0.71 -3.20 -10.13
N PHE A 190 -0.93 -4.44 -10.58
CA PHE A 190 -1.66 -5.45 -9.82
C PHE A 190 -1.02 -5.71 -8.44
N GLY A 191 -1.78 -5.42 -7.38
CA GLY A 191 -1.34 -5.59 -5.99
C GLY A 191 -0.42 -4.49 -5.44
N VAL A 192 -0.04 -3.52 -6.27
CA VAL A 192 1.05 -2.58 -5.92
C VAL A 192 0.71 -1.11 -6.09
N GLY A 193 -0.36 -0.77 -6.81
CA GLY A 193 -0.81 0.61 -6.94
C GLY A 193 -2.12 0.86 -7.67
N ASN A 194 -2.92 -0.19 -7.94
CA ASN A 194 -4.16 -0.10 -8.71
C ASN A 194 -5.43 0.03 -7.85
N MET A 195 -5.28 0.31 -6.56
CA MET A 195 -6.37 0.60 -5.62
C MET A 195 -6.59 2.08 -5.38
N TYR A 196 -7.83 2.43 -5.07
CA TYR A 196 -8.22 3.75 -4.57
C TYR A 196 -9.00 3.63 -3.26
N MET A 197 -8.94 4.68 -2.43
CA MET A 197 -9.82 4.81 -1.25
C MET A 197 -9.88 6.25 -0.74
N ARG A 198 -10.70 6.49 0.30
CA ARG A 198 -10.68 7.75 1.07
C ARG A 198 -9.63 7.72 2.20
N PRO A 199 -9.15 8.89 2.65
CA PRO A 199 -8.28 8.97 3.84
C PRO A 199 -8.90 8.33 5.09
N TYR A 200 -10.21 8.47 5.29
CA TYR A 200 -10.89 7.88 6.44
C TYR A 200 -10.85 6.34 6.42
N ASP A 201 -10.99 5.73 5.25
CA ASP A 201 -10.93 4.26 5.12
C ASP A 201 -9.52 3.72 5.34
N MET A 202 -8.47 4.46 4.98
CA MET A 202 -7.09 4.11 5.34
C MET A 202 -6.90 4.13 6.87
N TYR A 203 -7.44 5.13 7.55
CA TYR A 203 -7.47 5.14 9.02
C TYR A 203 -8.21 3.92 9.61
N LEU A 204 -9.34 3.51 9.02
CA LEU A 204 -10.07 2.32 9.47
C LEU A 204 -9.23 1.04 9.30
N PHE A 205 -8.49 0.92 8.20
CA PHE A 205 -7.53 -0.15 7.99
C PHE A 205 -6.45 -0.18 9.08
N ASP A 206 -5.76 0.94 9.30
CA ASP A 206 -4.69 1.06 10.30
C ASP A 206 -5.19 0.80 11.73
N LYS A 207 -6.41 1.28 12.04
CA LYS A 207 -7.07 1.02 13.32
C LYS A 207 -7.38 -0.47 13.49
N ALA A 208 -7.90 -1.12 12.45
CA ALA A 208 -8.23 -2.55 12.50
C ALA A 208 -6.96 -3.42 12.61
N LEU A 209 -5.85 -3.01 11.98
CA LEU A 209 -4.54 -3.65 12.19
C LEU A 209 -4.04 -3.46 13.62
N SER A 210 -3.95 -2.22 14.11
CA SER A 210 -3.39 -1.91 15.44
C SER A 210 -4.16 -2.57 16.60
N THR A 211 -5.46 -2.79 16.40
CA THR A 211 -6.34 -3.50 17.35
C THR A 211 -6.38 -5.01 17.14
N LYS A 212 -5.52 -5.58 16.28
CA LYS A 212 -5.45 -7.01 15.95
C LYS A 212 -6.79 -7.59 15.48
N LYS A 213 -7.61 -6.76 14.83
CA LYS A 213 -8.91 -7.17 14.27
C LYS A 213 -8.75 -7.92 12.95
N LEU A 214 -7.71 -7.60 12.19
CA LEU A 214 -7.46 -8.18 10.86
C LEU A 214 -6.52 -9.38 10.87
N ILE A 215 -5.57 -9.40 11.81
CA ILE A 215 -4.54 -10.41 12.02
C ILE A 215 -4.27 -10.55 13.51
N ASN A 216 -3.81 -11.71 13.95
CA ASN A 216 -3.52 -12.00 15.35
C ASN A 216 -2.23 -11.31 15.84
N ALA A 217 -1.92 -11.45 17.14
CA ALA A 217 -0.79 -10.77 17.76
C ALA A 217 0.58 -11.21 17.22
N ASP A 218 0.75 -12.49 16.87
CA ASP A 218 2.01 -13.02 16.36
C ASP A 218 2.26 -12.54 14.93
N SER A 219 1.25 -12.64 14.06
CA SER A 219 1.28 -12.07 12.71
C SER A 219 1.52 -10.56 12.71
N TYR A 220 0.90 -9.84 13.66
CA TYR A 220 1.13 -8.41 13.83
C TYR A 220 2.60 -8.14 14.19
N LYS A 221 3.18 -8.90 15.12
CA LYS A 221 4.59 -8.77 15.49
C LYS A 221 5.51 -9.05 14.30
N GLU A 222 5.24 -10.08 13.51
CA GLU A 222 6.01 -10.39 12.29
C GLU A 222 5.92 -9.26 11.26
N MET A 223 4.71 -8.78 10.98
CA MET A 223 4.44 -7.69 10.04
C MET A 223 5.20 -6.40 10.34
N PHE A 224 5.44 -6.13 11.62
CA PHE A 224 6.15 -4.94 12.09
C PHE A 224 7.58 -5.23 12.59
N THR A 225 8.14 -6.40 12.23
CA THR A 225 9.56 -6.69 12.43
C THR A 225 10.35 -6.28 11.18
N LYS A 226 11.42 -5.50 11.37
CA LYS A 226 12.30 -5.05 10.27
C LYS A 226 12.93 -6.24 9.56
N GLY A 227 12.80 -6.30 8.24
CA GLY A 227 13.41 -7.33 7.41
C GLY A 227 14.86 -7.03 7.01
N SER A 228 15.30 -5.78 7.13
CA SER A 228 16.67 -5.35 6.78
C SER A 228 17.00 -4.00 7.45
N SER A 229 18.21 -3.49 7.18
CA SER A 229 18.65 -2.16 7.61
C SER A 229 17.80 -1.00 7.04
N SER A 230 17.00 -1.24 6.00
CA SER A 230 16.05 -0.26 5.45
C SER A 230 14.95 0.19 6.43
N GLY A 231 14.72 -0.60 7.48
CA GLY A 231 13.58 -0.39 8.38
C GLY A 231 12.24 -0.91 7.83
N TYR A 232 12.21 -1.52 6.64
CA TYR A 232 10.97 -2.06 6.05
C TYR A 232 10.56 -3.38 6.73
N GLY A 233 9.31 -3.45 7.19
CA GLY A 233 8.61 -4.66 7.64
C GLY A 233 7.80 -5.25 6.48
N PHE A 234 6.53 -5.61 6.71
CA PHE A 234 5.64 -6.08 5.64
C PHE A 234 4.63 -4.98 5.29
N GLY A 235 4.86 -4.27 4.18
CA GLY A 235 3.98 -3.21 3.69
C GLY A 235 4.12 -1.87 4.41
N PHE A 236 5.02 -1.80 5.41
CA PHE A 236 5.26 -0.64 6.26
C PHE A 236 6.75 -0.46 6.54
N TYR A 237 7.17 0.78 6.70
CA TYR A 237 8.39 1.15 7.41
C TYR A 237 8.14 1.16 8.91
N VAL A 238 9.13 0.66 9.67
CA VAL A 238 9.11 0.57 11.13
C VAL A 238 10.07 1.63 11.67
N ASP A 239 9.54 2.79 12.01
CA ASP A 239 10.30 3.88 12.58
C ASP A 239 10.26 3.82 14.12
N PRO A 240 11.19 4.49 14.84
CA PRO A 240 11.27 4.38 16.30
C PRO A 240 9.97 4.70 17.04
N GLY A 241 9.13 5.59 16.48
CA GLY A 241 7.89 6.04 17.12
C GLY A 241 6.61 5.59 16.41
N SER A 242 6.67 5.06 15.20
CA SER A 242 5.49 4.81 14.37
C SER A 242 5.74 3.75 13.29
N TYR A 243 4.64 3.20 12.80
CA TYR A 243 4.62 2.46 11.55
C TYR A 243 4.08 3.36 10.46
N ASN A 244 4.74 3.37 9.29
CA ASN A 244 4.45 4.33 8.24
C ASN A 244 4.43 3.63 6.88
N ASN A 245 3.54 4.03 5.99
CA ASN A 245 3.70 3.70 4.58
C ASN A 245 3.35 4.90 3.69
N HIS A 246 3.78 4.79 2.45
CA HIS A 246 3.69 5.85 1.47
C HIS A 246 3.32 5.28 0.12
N GLY A 247 2.56 6.04 -0.65
CA GLY A 247 2.13 5.65 -1.98
C GLY A 247 2.18 6.82 -2.93
N VAL A 248 2.84 6.59 -4.06
CA VAL A 248 2.87 7.52 -5.18
C VAL A 248 2.33 6.80 -6.40
N LEU A 249 1.39 7.45 -7.08
CA LEU A 249 1.01 7.16 -8.45
C LEU A 249 1.03 8.51 -9.16
N ASN A 250 1.36 8.58 -10.45
CA ASN A 250 1.43 9.86 -11.15
C ASN A 250 0.20 10.74 -10.90
N GLY A 251 0.39 11.88 -10.25
CA GLY A 251 -0.69 12.82 -9.88
C GLY A 251 -1.32 12.62 -8.51
N TRP A 252 -0.95 11.57 -7.77
CA TRP A 252 -1.41 11.27 -6.42
C TRP A 252 -0.25 10.98 -5.48
N ASN A 253 -0.37 11.46 -4.25
CA ASN A 253 0.60 11.21 -3.20
C ASN A 253 -0.15 10.96 -1.88
N VAL A 254 0.12 9.83 -1.25
CA VAL A 254 -0.49 9.44 0.03
C VAL A 254 0.59 9.09 1.05
N SER A 255 0.35 9.47 2.29
CA SER A 255 1.16 9.05 3.43
C SER A 255 0.23 8.71 4.59
N ASN A 256 0.49 7.57 5.23
CA ASN A 256 -0.09 7.23 6.52
C ASN A 256 1.01 6.91 7.53
N SER A 257 0.68 7.18 8.79
CA SER A 257 1.44 6.78 9.96
C SER A 257 0.52 6.48 11.13
N PHE A 258 0.93 5.55 11.97
CA PHE A 258 0.31 5.35 13.27
C PHE A 258 1.30 4.90 14.34
N SER A 259 1.06 5.34 15.57
CA SER A 259 1.89 5.01 16.73
C SER A 259 1.86 3.51 17.04
N HIS A 260 2.93 2.97 17.64
CA HIS A 260 2.96 1.57 18.13
C HIS A 260 1.82 1.23 19.10
N THR A 261 1.30 2.24 19.83
CA THR A 261 0.16 2.07 20.75
C THR A 261 -1.20 2.03 20.04
N GLY A 262 -1.27 2.35 18.75
CA GLY A 262 -2.52 2.50 18.01
C GLY A 262 -3.41 3.65 18.51
N LYS A 263 -2.84 4.67 19.16
CA LYS A 263 -3.60 5.82 19.70
C LYS A 263 -3.48 7.09 18.86
N THR A 264 -2.41 7.23 18.09
CA THR A 264 -2.16 8.39 17.23
C THR A 264 -2.06 7.93 15.77
N PHE A 265 -2.75 8.62 14.87
CA PHE A 265 -2.77 8.34 13.42
C PHE A 265 -2.69 9.64 12.61
N VAL A 266 -1.86 9.67 11.58
CA VAL A 266 -1.79 10.76 10.61
C VAL A 266 -1.94 10.16 9.22
N VAL A 267 -3.08 10.48 8.57
CA VAL A 267 -3.38 10.07 7.20
C VAL A 267 -3.56 11.33 6.36
N LEU A 268 -2.74 11.47 5.32
CA LEU A 268 -2.70 12.62 4.43
C LEU A 268 -2.72 12.11 2.99
N PHE A 269 -3.68 12.56 2.19
CA PHE A 269 -3.78 12.22 0.76
C PHE A 269 -3.80 13.51 -0.05
N SER A 270 -3.13 13.52 -1.20
CA SER A 270 -3.06 14.62 -2.16
C SER A 270 -3.32 14.09 -3.57
N ASN A 271 -4.12 14.79 -4.35
CA ASN A 271 -4.26 14.62 -5.81
C ASN A 271 -3.38 15.61 -6.59
N ILE A 272 -2.29 16.07 -5.96
CA ILE A 272 -1.28 16.90 -6.59
C ILE A 272 0.08 16.36 -6.16
N GLN A 273 0.89 15.98 -7.14
CA GLN A 273 2.27 15.57 -6.95
C GLN A 273 3.20 16.78 -7.12
N ASN A 274 4.31 16.81 -6.38
CA ASN A 274 5.32 17.88 -6.33
C ASN A 274 4.86 19.22 -5.70
N ASN A 275 3.67 19.30 -5.11
CA ASN A 275 3.25 20.50 -4.37
C ASN A 275 3.83 20.60 -2.95
N ILE A 276 4.32 19.49 -2.42
CA ILE A 276 4.92 19.37 -1.08
C ILE A 276 6.28 18.70 -1.24
N ALA A 277 7.33 19.33 -0.71
CA ALA A 277 8.71 18.90 -0.88
C ALA A 277 8.95 17.46 -0.38
N SER A 278 8.33 17.08 0.75
CA SER A 278 8.27 15.69 1.19
C SER A 278 7.02 15.43 2.03
N PHE A 279 6.11 14.64 1.46
CA PHE A 279 4.87 14.26 2.14
C PHE A 279 5.13 13.44 3.41
N GLY A 280 6.18 12.61 3.39
CA GLY A 280 6.64 11.87 4.56
C GLY A 280 7.18 12.79 5.66
N GLN A 281 7.96 13.81 5.32
CA GLN A 281 8.44 14.79 6.31
C GLN A 281 7.29 15.60 6.91
N VAL A 282 6.31 16.01 6.09
CA VAL A 282 5.10 16.68 6.61
C VAL A 282 4.33 15.76 7.56
N ASN A 283 4.18 14.48 7.22
CA ASN A 283 3.54 13.50 8.09
C ASN A 283 4.29 13.36 9.42
N ASN A 284 5.62 13.17 9.36
CA ASN A 284 6.46 13.05 10.55
C ASN A 284 6.40 14.31 11.43
N HIS A 285 6.46 15.49 10.83
CA HIS A 285 6.35 16.75 11.57
C HIS A 285 4.98 16.90 12.26
N VAL A 286 3.89 16.58 11.57
CA VAL A 286 2.56 16.55 12.19
C VAL A 286 2.52 15.53 13.32
N TYR A 287 3.09 14.34 13.12
CA TYR A 287 3.15 13.30 14.14
C TYR A 287 3.92 13.77 15.39
N GLU A 288 5.05 14.43 15.22
CA GLU A 288 5.83 15.04 16.31
C GLU A 288 5.01 16.09 17.06
N LEU A 289 4.32 17.00 16.36
CA LEU A 289 3.45 18.01 16.96
C LEU A 289 2.33 17.39 17.80
N LEU A 290 1.74 16.27 17.34
CA LEU A 290 0.70 15.55 18.08
C LEU A 290 1.24 14.84 19.33
N ASN A 291 2.53 14.52 19.38
CA ASN A 291 3.14 13.83 20.51
C ASN A 291 3.95 14.77 21.42
N ALA A 292 4.15 16.03 21.04
CA ALA A 292 4.82 17.02 21.86
C ALA A 292 4.02 17.35 23.14
N SER A 293 4.73 17.41 24.27
CA SER A 293 4.18 17.66 25.61
C SER A 293 3.55 19.05 25.79
N LYS A 294 3.87 20.02 24.93
CA LYS A 294 3.33 21.40 24.98
C LYS A 294 1.84 21.53 24.61
N PHE A 295 1.20 20.44 24.20
CA PHE A 295 -0.24 20.37 23.93
C PHE A 295 -0.94 19.29 24.77
N GLN A 296 -0.37 18.90 25.91
CA GLN A 296 -1.01 18.02 26.90
C GLN A 296 -2.08 18.78 27.70
#